data_AF-A0A8T4SYP4-F1
#
_entry.id   AF-A0A8T4SYP4-F1
#
_cell.length_a   1.000
_cell.length_b   1.000
_cell.length_c   1.000
_cell.angle_alpha   90.00
_cell.angle_beta   90.00
_cell.angle_gamma   90.00
#
_symmetry.space_group_name_H-M   'P 1'
#
loop_
_entity.id
_entity.type
_entity.pdbx_description
1 polymer ?
#
loop_
_entity_poly.entity_id
_entity_poly.type
_entity_poly.pdbx_seq_one_letter_code
_entity_poly.pdbx_strand_id
1 'polypeptide(L)'
;GSDKDGFPMRYDLPGAGRKKLLLTRGPGVKIKRKGMRKRKTLRGNTIAEDIKQININVVKEGDKKIIEIFPPKSEEKKETPKEEKK
;
A
#
# COMPACT_ATOMS: atom_id res chain seq x y z
N GLY A 1 -0.15 -2.54 3.51
CA GLY A 1 -0.38 -3.48 2.40
C GLY A 1 -1.67 -3.13 1.68
N SER A 2 -1.84 -3.71 0.49
CA SER A 2 -2.97 -3.48 -0.41
C SER A 2 -3.49 -4.79 -0.97
N ASP A 3 -4.81 -4.93 -1.02
CA ASP A 3 -5.53 -6.02 -1.69
C ASP A 3 -5.32 -5.93 -3.23
N LYS A 4 -5.60 -7.00 -3.97
CA LYS A 4 -5.56 -7.07 -5.44
C LYS A 4 -6.30 -5.91 -6.13
N ASP A 5 -7.42 -5.48 -5.56
CA ASP A 5 -8.24 -4.38 -6.09
C ASP A 5 -7.82 -3.00 -5.57
N GLY A 6 -6.68 -2.89 -4.88
CA GLY A 6 -6.14 -1.63 -4.38
C GLY A 6 -6.79 -1.12 -3.09
N PHE A 7 -7.63 -1.93 -2.43
CA PHE A 7 -8.16 -1.57 -1.12
C PHE A 7 -7.05 -1.64 -0.06
N PRO A 8 -6.87 -0.59 0.75
CA PRO A 8 -5.83 -0.60 1.79
C PRO A 8 -6.25 -1.52 2.95
N MET A 9 -5.27 -2.19 3.53
CA MET A 9 -5.43 -2.98 4.76
C MET A 9 -5.48 -2.08 5.98
N ARG A 10 -6.30 -2.45 6.98
CA ARG A 10 -6.36 -1.77 8.28
C ARG A 10 -6.10 -2.75 9.42
N TYR A 11 -5.15 -2.40 10.30
CA TYR A 11 -4.70 -3.25 11.40
C TYR A 11 -5.79 -3.58 12.43
N ASP A 12 -6.70 -2.63 12.70
CA ASP A 12 -7.81 -2.79 13.65
C ASP A 12 -8.88 -3.79 13.21
N LEU A 13 -8.94 -4.13 11.92
CA LEU A 13 -10.08 -4.85 11.35
C LEU A 13 -9.78 -6.35 11.31
N PRO A 14 -10.43 -7.19 12.13
CA PRO A 14 -10.15 -8.61 12.15
C PRO A 14 -10.75 -9.34 10.93
N GLY A 15 -10.02 -10.37 10.52
CA GLY A 15 -10.39 -11.31 9.47
C GLY A 15 -9.70 -11.03 8.14
N ALA A 16 -9.80 -12.00 7.23
CA ALA A 16 -9.26 -11.85 5.89
C ALA A 16 -10.14 -10.93 5.04
N GLY A 17 -11.46 -11.01 5.11
CA GLY A 17 -12.36 -10.33 4.16
C GLY A 17 -12.38 -8.78 4.17
N ARG A 18 -13.15 -8.23 3.22
CA ARG A 18 -13.42 -6.79 3.11
C ARG A 18 -14.65 -6.40 3.92
N LYS A 19 -14.60 -5.26 4.60
CA LYS A 19 -15.76 -4.70 5.33
C LYS A 19 -15.95 -3.22 5.01
N LYS A 20 -17.22 -2.80 4.92
CA LYS A 20 -17.61 -1.39 4.76
C LYS A 20 -17.72 -0.75 6.14
N LEU A 21 -16.92 0.28 6.40
CA LEU A 21 -16.88 0.98 7.69
C LEU A 21 -17.18 2.46 7.50
N LEU A 22 -17.84 3.06 8.49
CA LEU A 22 -18.04 4.51 8.57
C LEU A 22 -16.85 5.15 9.30
N LEU A 23 -16.02 5.86 8.55
CA LEU A 23 -14.72 6.34 9.02
C LEU A 23 -14.69 7.85 9.17
N THR A 24 -14.12 8.29 10.28
CA THR A 24 -13.85 9.71 10.57
C THR A 24 -12.38 10.08 10.33
N ARG A 25 -11.50 9.08 10.15
CA ARG A 25 -10.09 9.22 9.75
C ARG A 25 -9.57 7.82 9.40
N GLY A 26 -8.47 7.73 8.67
CA GLY A 26 -7.72 6.49 8.52
C GLY A 26 -7.27 6.23 7.08
N PRO A 27 -6.77 5.01 6.82
CA PRO A 27 -6.23 4.65 5.52
C PRO A 27 -7.26 4.81 4.41
N GLY A 28 -6.87 5.49 3.33
CA GLY A 28 -7.74 5.76 2.19
C GLY A 28 -8.84 6.80 2.43
N VAL A 29 -8.95 7.42 3.62
CA VAL A 29 -9.99 8.44 3.90
C VAL A 29 -9.36 9.81 4.08
N LYS A 30 -9.55 10.69 3.09
CA LYS A 30 -9.24 12.12 3.19
C LYS A 30 -10.53 12.89 3.47
N ILE A 31 -10.61 13.55 4.62
CA ILE A 31 -11.77 14.35 5.02
C ILE A 31 -11.45 15.82 4.81
N LYS A 32 -12.39 16.53 4.16
CA LYS A 32 -12.23 17.96 3.79
C LYS A 32 -12.81 18.92 4.83
N ARG A 33 -13.74 18.46 5.68
CA ARG A 33 -14.45 19.30 6.66
C ARG A 33 -14.53 18.59 8.01
N LYS A 34 -14.37 19.34 9.11
CA LYS A 34 -14.57 18.82 10.48
C LYS A 34 -16.00 18.27 10.61
N GLY A 35 -16.14 17.13 11.28
CA GLY A 35 -17.42 16.44 11.48
C GLY A 35 -17.87 15.52 10.34
N MET A 36 -17.21 15.53 9.18
CA MET A 36 -17.60 14.65 8.08
C MET A 36 -17.11 13.21 8.31
N ARG A 37 -18.01 12.24 8.14
CA ARG A 37 -17.69 10.80 8.13
C ARG A 37 -17.94 10.24 6.74
N LYS A 38 -17.08 9.33 6.28
CA LYS A 38 -17.20 8.68 4.97
C LYS A 38 -17.26 7.18 5.14
N ARG A 39 -18.25 6.54 4.50
CA ARG A 39 -18.31 5.08 4.42
C ARG A 39 -17.34 4.61 3.33
N LYS A 40 -16.37 3.77 3.68
CA LYS A 40 -15.42 3.16 2.74
C LYS A 40 -15.24 1.68 3.04
N THR A 41 -14.96 0.91 1.99
CA THR A 41 -14.55 -0.49 2.09
C THR A 41 -13.06 -0.55 2.41
N LEU A 42 -12.70 -1.35 3.41
CA LEU A 42 -11.32 -1.62 3.80
C LEU A 42 -11.09 -3.12 3.86
N ARG A 43 -9.84 -3.53 3.66
CA ARG A 43 -9.40 -4.91 3.83
C ARG A 43 -9.01 -5.17 5.30
N GLY A 44 -9.33 -6.35 5.79
CA GLY A 44 -8.94 -6.79 7.13
C GLY A 44 -7.43 -6.94 7.30
N ASN A 45 -7.02 -7.24 8.53
CA ASN A 45 -5.62 -7.34 8.93
C ASN A 45 -4.98 -8.71 8.63
N THR A 46 -5.79 -9.74 8.40
CA THR A 46 -5.30 -11.11 8.18
C THR A 46 -4.76 -11.24 6.76
N ILE A 47 -3.54 -11.78 6.63
CA ILE A 47 -2.89 -11.97 5.35
C ILE A 47 -3.47 -13.20 4.66
N ALA A 48 -3.91 -13.04 3.41
CA ALA A 48 -4.44 -14.10 2.55
C ALA A 48 -3.88 -13.95 1.12
N GLU A 49 -4.12 -14.94 0.26
CA GLU A 49 -3.54 -15.03 -1.09
C GLU A 49 -3.97 -13.91 -2.04
N ASP A 50 -5.06 -13.21 -1.74
CA ASP A 50 -5.59 -12.10 -2.55
C ASP A 50 -4.87 -10.77 -2.31
N ILE A 51 -3.88 -10.72 -1.42
CA ILE A 51 -3.08 -9.53 -1.16
C ILE A 51 -1.97 -9.40 -2.20
N LYS A 52 -1.90 -8.22 -2.84
CA LYS A 52 -0.90 -7.94 -3.88
C LYS A 52 0.37 -7.31 -3.35
N GLN A 53 0.28 -6.52 -2.27
CA GLN A 53 1.42 -5.81 -1.68
C GLN A 53 1.38 -5.87 -0.16
N ILE A 54 2.52 -6.21 0.44
CA ILE A 54 2.73 -6.14 1.89
C ILE A 54 3.83 -5.12 2.15
N ASN A 55 3.61 -4.25 3.14
CA ASN A 55 4.62 -3.27 3.57
C ASN A 55 5.28 -3.84 4.82
N ILE A 56 6.61 -3.97 4.80
CA ILE A 56 7.39 -4.62 5.87
C ILE A 56 8.50 -3.65 6.28
N ASN A 57 8.81 -3.61 7.57
CA ASN A 57 9.98 -2.91 8.10
C ASN A 57 11.00 -3.96 8.59
N VAL A 58 12.26 -3.76 8.25
CA VAL A 58 13.37 -4.62 8.70
C VAL A 58 13.76 -4.22 10.12
N VAL A 59 13.64 -5.14 11.08
CA VAL A 59 13.95 -4.87 12.50
C VAL A 59 15.35 -5.37 12.88
N LYS A 60 15.80 -6.46 12.25
CA LYS A 60 17.12 -7.04 12.44
C LYS A 60 17.65 -7.50 11.09
N GLU A 61 18.93 -7.26 10.86
CA GLU A 61 19.63 -7.79 9.70
C GLU A 61 20.17 -9.18 10.04
N GLY A 62 20.00 -10.13 9.10
CA GLY A 62 20.58 -11.47 9.21
C GLY A 62 21.98 -11.54 8.59
N ASP A 63 22.47 -12.75 8.37
CA ASP A 63 23.84 -13.00 7.91
C ASP A 63 24.15 -12.46 6.50
N LYS A 64 23.13 -12.24 5.67
CA LYS A 64 23.25 -11.74 4.30
C LYS A 64 22.58 -10.38 4.15
N LYS A 65 23.29 -9.46 3.50
CA LYS A 65 22.77 -8.12 3.22
C LYS A 65 21.66 -8.19 2.17
N ILE A 66 20.64 -7.35 2.34
CA ILE A 66 19.45 -7.33 1.48
C ILE A 66 19.80 -7.06 0.00
N ILE A 67 20.85 -6.29 -0.25
CA ILE A 67 21.34 -5.91 -1.59
C ILE A 67 21.80 -7.13 -2.41
N GLU A 68 22.32 -8.17 -1.76
CA GLU A 68 22.78 -9.40 -2.43
C GLU A 68 21.62 -10.34 -2.78
N ILE A 69 20.56 -10.32 -1.96
CA ILE A 69 19.36 -11.17 -2.15
C ILE A 69 18.42 -10.56 -3.19
N PHE A 70 18.30 -9.23 -3.19
CA PHE A 70 17.55 -8.47 -4.18
C PHE A 70 18.51 -7.51 -4.89
N PRO A 71 19.21 -7.97 -5.94
CA PRO A 71 20.05 -7.08 -6.75
C PRO A 71 19.16 -5.94 -7.28
N PRO A 72 19.62 -4.67 -7.20
CA PRO A 72 18.86 -3.57 -7.75
C PRO A 72 18.66 -3.83 -9.24
N LYS A 73 17.41 -4.06 -9.65
CA LYS A 73 17.05 -4.03 -11.07
C LYS A 73 17.28 -2.59 -11.53
N SER A 74 18.34 -2.42 -12.31
CA SER A 74 18.64 -1.23 -13.09
C SER A 74 17.40 -0.69 -13.78
N GLU A 75 17.29 0.63 -13.75
CA GLU A 75 16.30 1.49 -14.39
C GLU A 75 15.98 1.08 -15.84
N GLU A 76 14.75 0.64 -16.10
CA GLU A 76 14.19 0.66 -17.46
C GLU A 76 12.70 1.02 -17.43
N LYS A 77 12.41 2.31 -17.56
CA LYS A 77 11.44 2.85 -18.50
C LYS A 77 11.83 4.28 -18.87
N LYS A 78 12.42 4.41 -20.05
CA LYS A 78 12.65 5.63 -20.82
C LYS A 78 11.35 6.44 -20.95
N GLU A 79 11.38 7.72 -20.59
CA GLU A 79 10.64 8.78 -21.27
C GLU A 79 11.56 10.00 -21.43
N THR A 80 12.07 10.14 -22.66
CA THR A 80 12.69 11.36 -23.19
C THR A 80 11.65 12.48 -23.31
N PRO A 81 11.87 13.69 -22.75
CA PRO A 81 11.28 14.90 -23.30
C PRO A 81 12.19 15.43 -24.40
N LYS A 82 11.59 15.64 -25.57
CA LYS A 82 12.19 16.20 -26.78
C LYS A 82 12.84 17.56 -26.51
N GLU A 83 14.05 17.76 -27.06
CA GLU A 83 14.55 19.08 -27.42
C GLU A 83 13.60 19.71 -28.44
N GLU A 84 12.94 20.81 -28.07
CA GLU A 84 12.31 21.72 -29.02
C GLU A 84 13.32 22.78 -29.46
N LYS A 85 13.51 22.80 -30.78
CA LYS A 85 14.19 23.82 -31.58
C LYS A 85 13.68 25.23 -31.27
N LYS A 86 14.59 26.18 -30.99
CA LYS A 86 14.69 27.45 -31.71
C LYS A 86 15.99 28.18 -31.40
#